data_AF-A0A5S3YKP1-F1
#
_entry.id   AF-A0A5S3YKP1-F1
#
_cell.length_a   1.000
_cell.length_b   1.000
_cell.length_c   1.000
_cell.angle_alpha   90.00
_cell.angle_beta   90.00
_cell.angle_gamma   90.00
#
_symmetry.space_group_name_H-M   'P 1'
#
loop_
_entity.id
_entity.type
_entity.pdbx_description
1 polymer ?
#
loop_
_entity_poly.entity_id
_entity_poly.type
_entity_poly.pdbx_seq_one_letter_code
_entity_poly.pdbx_strand_id
1 'polypeptide(L)'
;GIDIQLLGIGRNGHIGFNEPSSGLTSRTRVKTLTKATIDDNARFFKPDEYQPHLSITMGIGTILDAKKVVLLATGENKAEAIQAMIEGPLTAACPASALQMHRDAVIVIDKAAASKLKDIEFYQHIEAENQKLQAYLASL
;
A
#
# COMPACT_ATOMS: atom_id res chain seq x y z
N GLY A 1 -7.72 9.53 16.87
CA GLY A 1 -6.83 8.87 15.87
C GLY A 1 -7.60 8.70 14.58
N ILE A 2 -6.98 8.11 13.56
CA ILE A 2 -7.65 7.77 12.29
C ILE A 2 -8.33 6.41 12.46
N ASP A 3 -9.64 6.34 12.24
CA ASP A 3 -10.36 5.06 12.34
C ASP A 3 -10.10 4.18 11.11
N ILE A 4 -10.19 4.75 9.92
CA ILE A 4 -9.92 4.04 8.66
C ILE A 4 -8.99 4.89 7.80
N GLN A 5 -7.86 4.32 7.38
CA GLN A 5 -6.94 4.90 6.43
C GLN A 5 -7.02 4.16 5.09
N LEU A 6 -7.47 4.86 4.05
CA LEU A 6 -7.41 4.35 2.67
C LEU A 6 -6.03 4.66 2.06
N LEU A 7 -5.46 3.69 1.36
CA LEU A 7 -4.14 3.79 0.72
C LEU A 7 -4.19 3.23 -0.70
N GLY A 8 -3.29 3.74 -1.54
CA GLY A 8 -2.82 3.05 -2.74
C GLY A 8 -1.36 2.62 -2.58
N ILE A 9 -0.84 1.90 -3.57
CA ILE A 9 0.57 1.48 -3.62
C ILE A 9 1.27 1.93 -4.91
N GLY A 10 2.49 2.45 -4.75
CA GLY A 10 3.40 2.74 -5.85
C GLY A 10 3.93 1.46 -6.52
N ARG A 11 4.43 1.56 -7.76
CA ARG A 11 5.05 0.40 -8.46
C ARG A 11 6.30 -0.12 -7.72
N ASN A 12 6.93 0.73 -6.92
CA ASN A 12 8.09 0.43 -6.06
C ASN A 12 7.69 0.11 -4.60
N GLY A 13 6.40 -0.11 -4.32
CA GLY A 13 5.94 -0.47 -2.98
C GLY A 13 5.78 0.69 -1.99
N HIS A 14 5.86 1.95 -2.43
CA HIS A 14 5.59 3.08 -1.52
C HIS A 14 4.10 3.17 -1.11
N ILE A 15 3.85 3.66 0.10
CA ILE A 15 2.54 4.12 0.61
C ILE A 15 2.63 5.58 1.05
N GLY A 16 1.65 6.40 0.70
CA GLY A 16 1.83 7.86 0.70
C GLY A 16 2.97 8.26 -0.26
N PHE A 17 3.84 9.19 0.14
CA PHE A 17 5.13 9.43 -0.54
C PHE A 17 6.32 8.90 0.27
N ASN A 18 6.10 7.83 1.05
CA ASN A 18 7.20 7.13 1.71
C ASN A 18 7.93 6.26 0.70
N GLU A 19 8.83 6.87 -0.06
CA GLU A 19 9.68 6.19 -1.04
C GLU A 19 10.57 5.11 -0.38
N PRO A 20 11.09 4.14 -1.15
CA PRO A 20 12.09 3.18 -0.65
C PRO A 20 13.20 3.86 0.15
N SER A 21 13.68 3.20 1.20
CA SER A 21 14.55 3.71 2.28
C SER A 21 13.89 4.62 3.33
N SER A 22 12.57 4.83 3.25
CA SER A 22 11.85 5.54 4.32
C SER A 22 11.81 4.73 5.61
N GLY A 23 12.10 5.38 6.74
CA GLY A 23 12.02 4.73 8.05
C GLY A 23 10.61 4.18 8.34
N LEU A 24 10.52 2.91 8.74
CA LEU A 24 9.26 2.22 8.99
C LEU A 24 8.48 2.81 10.18
N THR A 25 9.15 3.52 11.07
CA THR A 25 8.56 4.23 12.21
C THR A 25 8.41 5.74 11.96
N SER A 26 8.61 6.20 10.72
CA SER A 26 8.59 7.63 10.39
C SER A 26 7.26 8.30 10.76
N ARG A 27 7.35 9.58 11.12
CA ARG A 27 6.20 10.49 11.27
C ARG A 27 6.02 11.35 10.02
N THR A 28 4.93 12.13 9.98
CA THR A 28 4.67 13.11 8.93
C THR A 28 5.86 14.04 8.73
N ARG A 29 6.30 14.19 7.48
CA ARG A 29 7.51 14.97 7.13
C ARG A 29 7.50 15.38 5.66
N VAL A 30 8.42 16.27 5.31
CA VAL A 30 8.77 16.55 3.91
C VAL A 30 9.61 15.39 3.36
N LYS A 31 9.31 14.95 2.14
CA LYS A 31 10.08 13.95 1.39
C LYS A 31 10.37 14.44 -0.02
N THR A 32 11.59 14.18 -0.46
CA THR A 32 11.98 14.28 -1.87
C THR A 32 11.38 13.12 -2.65
N LEU A 33 10.73 13.44 -3.77
CA LEU A 33 10.16 12.47 -4.69
C LEU A 33 11.28 11.82 -5.50
N THR A 34 11.16 10.51 -5.77
CA THR A 34 12.08 9.84 -6.68
C THR A 34 11.85 10.30 -8.12
N LYS A 35 12.87 10.14 -8.98
CA LYS A 35 12.72 10.43 -10.41
C LYS A 35 11.57 9.63 -11.05
N ALA A 36 11.41 8.36 -10.67
CA ALA A 36 10.31 7.53 -11.15
C ALA A 36 8.92 8.11 -10.76
N THR A 37 8.77 8.61 -9.54
CA THR A 37 7.52 9.26 -9.08
C THR A 37 7.25 10.58 -9.82
N ILE A 38 8.30 11.36 -10.11
CA ILE A 38 8.19 12.57 -10.93
C ILE A 38 7.74 12.18 -12.34
N ASP A 39 8.42 11.22 -12.97
CA ASP A 39 8.11 10.79 -14.33
C ASP A 39 6.68 10.18 -14.43
N ASP A 40 6.21 9.43 -13.42
CA ASP A 40 4.84 8.88 -13.35
C ASP A 40 3.75 9.94 -13.22
N ASN A 41 4.07 11.03 -12.53
CA ASN A 41 3.14 12.12 -12.28
C ASN A 41 3.19 13.20 -13.35
N ALA A 42 4.20 13.21 -14.22
CA ALA A 42 4.38 14.22 -15.27
C ALA A 42 3.15 14.37 -16.18
N ARG A 43 2.40 13.28 -16.41
CA ARG A 43 1.13 13.28 -17.15
C ARG A 43 0.03 14.18 -16.57
N PHE A 44 0.17 14.60 -15.31
CA PHE A 44 -0.78 15.49 -14.63
C PHE A 44 -0.41 16.97 -14.73
N PHE A 45 0.78 17.29 -15.26
CA PHE A 45 1.29 18.66 -15.38
C PHE A 45 1.39 19.06 -16.86
N LYS A 46 1.09 20.33 -17.16
CA LYS A 46 1.33 20.87 -18.49
C LYS A 46 2.84 21.07 -18.74
N PRO A 47 3.29 21.16 -20.01
CA PRO A 47 4.71 21.34 -20.33
C PRO A 47 5.37 22.58 -19.68
N ASP A 48 4.60 23.61 -19.37
CA ASP A 48 5.03 24.87 -18.77
C ASP A 48 4.69 24.99 -17.27
N GLU A 49 4.07 23.96 -16.69
CA GLU A 49 3.64 23.94 -15.30
C GLU A 49 4.74 23.40 -14.38
N TYR A 50 4.94 24.05 -13.23
CA TYR A 50 5.90 23.57 -12.25
C TYR A 50 5.41 22.28 -11.60
N GLN A 51 6.16 21.19 -11.82
CA GLN A 51 5.98 19.94 -11.12
C GLN A 51 6.79 19.95 -9.80
N PRO A 52 6.17 19.76 -8.63
CA PRO A 52 6.89 19.70 -7.37
C PRO A 52 7.83 18.49 -7.27
N HIS A 53 9.02 18.72 -6.71
CA HIS A 53 10.01 17.66 -6.41
C HIS A 53 9.97 17.21 -4.94
N LEU A 54 9.20 17.91 -4.11
CA LEU A 54 9.03 17.65 -2.69
C LEU A 54 7.54 17.45 -2.39
N SER A 55 7.26 16.66 -1.37
CA SER A 55 5.91 16.44 -0.86
C SER A 55 5.88 16.37 0.66
N ILE A 56 4.80 16.83 1.27
CA ILE A 56 4.49 16.50 2.67
C ILE A 56 3.72 15.18 2.66
N THR A 57 4.24 14.19 3.38
CA THR A 57 3.63 12.86 3.47
C THR A 57 3.42 12.47 4.91
N MET A 58 2.32 11.75 5.19
CA MET A 58 2.22 10.97 6.41
C MET A 58 3.39 9.98 6.47
N GLY A 59 3.94 9.78 7.67
CA GLY A 59 4.96 8.77 7.88
C GLY A 59 4.35 7.38 8.00
N ILE A 60 5.17 6.35 7.82
CA ILE A 60 4.72 4.94 7.91
C ILE A 60 4.19 4.65 9.32
N GLY A 61 4.87 5.11 10.37
CA GLY A 61 4.38 4.97 11.74
C GLY A 61 3.07 5.72 11.97
N THR A 62 2.83 6.84 11.27
CA THR A 62 1.53 7.56 11.34
C THR A 62 0.41 6.78 10.66
N ILE A 63 0.71 6.10 9.54
CA ILE A 63 -0.24 5.20 8.88
C ILE A 63 -0.57 4.00 9.77
N LEU A 64 0.45 3.43 10.44
CA LEU A 64 0.28 2.28 11.33
C LEU A 64 -0.46 2.60 12.64
N ASP A 65 -0.62 3.88 13.00
CA ASP A 65 -1.45 4.32 14.14
C ASP A 65 -2.96 4.29 13.84
N ALA A 66 -3.36 4.07 12.58
CA ALA A 66 -4.78 3.96 12.23
C ALA A 66 -5.40 2.71 12.89
N LYS A 67 -6.70 2.76 13.21
CA LYS A 67 -7.36 1.53 13.73
C LYS A 67 -7.46 0.46 12.65
N LYS A 68 -7.76 0.88 11.42
CA LYS A 68 -7.85 0.02 10.23
C LYS A 68 -7.17 0.67 9.03
N VAL A 69 -6.46 -0.14 8.26
CA VAL A 69 -5.90 0.25 6.97
C VAL A 69 -6.59 -0.54 5.85
N VAL A 70 -6.97 0.14 4.78
CA VAL A 70 -7.46 -0.51 3.56
C VAL A 70 -6.61 -0.03 2.40
N LEU A 71 -5.89 -0.96 1.76
CA LEU A 71 -5.07 -0.67 0.59
C LEU A 71 -5.75 -1.19 -0.67
N LEU A 72 -5.83 -0.34 -1.70
CA LEU A 72 -6.38 -0.71 -3.01
C LEU A 72 -5.29 -0.69 -4.08
N ALA A 73 -5.23 -1.72 -4.92
CA ALA A 73 -4.36 -1.75 -6.09
C ALA A 73 -4.99 -2.53 -7.25
N THR A 74 -4.86 -2.01 -8.47
CA THR A 74 -5.39 -2.64 -9.68
C THR A 74 -4.38 -2.57 -10.81
N GLY A 75 -4.34 -3.62 -11.64
CA GLY A 75 -3.48 -3.70 -12.82
C GLY A 75 -2.14 -4.38 -12.60
N GLU A 76 -1.63 -5.00 -13.66
CA GLU A 76 -0.40 -5.81 -13.66
C GLU A 76 0.85 -5.00 -13.27
N ASN A 77 0.86 -3.70 -13.55
CA ASN A 77 1.95 -2.80 -13.15
C ASN A 77 2.13 -2.69 -11.63
N LYS A 78 1.21 -3.24 -10.83
CA LYS A 78 1.31 -3.31 -9.36
C LYS A 78 1.75 -4.68 -8.86
N ALA A 79 1.83 -5.71 -9.70
CA ALA A 79 1.99 -7.08 -9.25
C ALA A 79 3.28 -7.35 -8.46
N GLU A 80 4.39 -6.72 -8.85
CA GLU A 80 5.65 -6.83 -8.10
C GLU A 80 5.57 -6.19 -6.72
N ALA A 81 4.97 -4.99 -6.63
CA ALA A 81 4.79 -4.31 -5.36
C ALA A 81 3.87 -5.08 -4.42
N ILE A 82 2.78 -5.67 -4.96
CA ILE A 82 1.86 -6.52 -4.21
C ILE A 82 2.54 -7.78 -3.69
N GLN A 83 3.28 -8.49 -4.55
CA GLN A 83 4.05 -9.65 -4.11
C GLN A 83 5.05 -9.27 -3.01
N ALA A 84 5.83 -8.21 -3.22
CA ALA A 84 6.85 -7.77 -2.26
C ALA A 84 6.26 -7.31 -0.92
N MET A 85 5.10 -6.66 -0.92
CA MET A 85 4.48 -6.21 0.33
C MET A 85 3.79 -7.33 1.11
N ILE A 86 3.26 -8.36 0.44
CA ILE A 86 2.51 -9.45 1.09
C ILE A 86 3.45 -10.60 1.47
N GLU A 87 4.28 -11.06 0.53
CA GLU A 87 5.09 -12.28 0.67
C GLU A 87 6.58 -11.99 0.89
N GLY A 88 7.00 -10.73 0.73
CA GLY A 88 8.37 -10.29 0.95
C GLY A 88 8.70 -10.02 2.42
N PRO A 89 9.98 -9.76 2.73
CA PRO A 89 10.40 -9.41 4.09
C PRO A 89 9.87 -8.04 4.50
N LEU A 90 9.72 -7.83 5.81
CA LEU A 90 9.53 -6.50 6.38
C LEU A 90 10.78 -5.63 6.13
N THR A 91 10.71 -4.68 5.20
CA THR A 91 11.87 -3.88 4.79
C THR A 91 11.50 -2.46 4.34
N ALA A 92 12.36 -1.48 4.64
CA ALA A 92 12.24 -0.13 4.12
C ALA A 92 12.44 -0.04 2.59
N ALA A 93 12.96 -1.10 1.95
CA ALA A 93 13.04 -1.18 0.49
C ALA A 93 11.65 -1.32 -0.17
N CYS A 94 10.68 -1.93 0.54
CA CYS A 94 9.27 -2.00 0.17
C CYS A 94 8.43 -1.43 1.32
N PRO A 95 8.25 -0.11 1.41
CA PRO A 95 7.56 0.54 2.52
C PRO A 95 6.19 -0.04 2.89
N ALA A 96 5.42 -0.52 1.90
CA ALA A 96 4.13 -1.17 2.09
C ALA A 96 4.21 -2.49 2.88
N SER A 97 5.37 -3.16 2.93
CA SER A 97 5.56 -4.36 3.76
C SER A 97 5.36 -4.06 5.25
N ALA A 98 5.44 -2.80 5.67
CA ALA A 98 5.11 -2.38 7.03
C ALA A 98 3.68 -2.74 7.44
N LEU A 99 2.76 -2.85 6.48
CA LEU A 99 1.38 -3.25 6.76
C LEU A 99 1.26 -4.69 7.27
N GLN A 100 2.27 -5.54 7.07
CA GLN A 100 2.35 -6.87 7.69
C GLN A 100 2.34 -6.80 9.23
N MET A 101 2.77 -5.66 9.81
CA MET A 101 2.76 -5.44 11.27
C MET A 101 1.44 -4.84 11.78
N HIS A 102 0.55 -4.43 10.87
CA HIS A 102 -0.68 -3.75 11.25
C HIS A 102 -1.73 -4.75 11.75
N ARG A 103 -2.43 -4.43 12.85
CA ARG A 103 -3.38 -5.35 13.49
C ARG A 103 -4.66 -5.58 12.67
N ASP A 104 -5.05 -4.63 11.83
CA ASP A 104 -6.23 -4.70 10.97
C ASP A 104 -5.94 -4.03 9.62
N ALA A 105 -5.27 -4.75 8.72
CA ALA A 105 -5.01 -4.30 7.36
C ALA A 105 -5.76 -5.18 6.36
N VAL A 106 -6.50 -4.54 5.44
CA VAL A 106 -7.23 -5.20 4.36
C VAL A 106 -6.62 -4.78 3.03
N ILE A 107 -6.23 -5.76 2.21
CA ILE A 107 -5.60 -5.51 0.91
C ILE A 107 -6.58 -5.94 -0.18
N VAL A 108 -7.12 -4.97 -0.91
CA VAL A 108 -8.11 -5.18 -1.97
C VAL A 108 -7.42 -5.02 -3.32
N ILE A 109 -7.29 -6.13 -4.05
CA ILE A 109 -6.57 -6.18 -5.32
C ILE A 109 -7.36 -6.91 -6.40
N ASP A 110 -7.14 -6.54 -7.66
CA ASP A 110 -7.66 -7.29 -8.80
C ASP A 110 -6.75 -8.48 -9.17
N LYS A 111 -7.23 -9.35 -10.08
CA LYS A 111 -6.46 -10.52 -10.53
C LYS A 111 -5.14 -10.14 -11.20
N ALA A 112 -5.08 -8.99 -11.88
CA ALA A 112 -3.88 -8.53 -12.57
C ALA A 112 -2.79 -8.10 -11.58
N ALA A 113 -3.15 -7.38 -10.51
CA ALA A 113 -2.25 -7.01 -9.43
C ALA A 113 -1.88 -8.22 -8.54
N ALA A 114 -2.72 -9.25 -8.49
CA ALA A 114 -2.41 -10.50 -7.79
C ALA A 114 -1.51 -11.46 -8.58
N SER A 115 -1.22 -11.19 -9.86
CA SER A 115 -0.65 -12.17 -10.81
C SER A 115 0.71 -12.76 -10.42
N LYS A 116 1.46 -12.09 -9.53
CA LYS A 116 2.77 -12.54 -9.03
C LYS A 116 2.74 -13.17 -7.63
N LEU A 117 1.59 -13.19 -6.95
CA LEU A 117 1.46 -13.88 -5.67
C LEU A 117 1.67 -15.38 -5.87
N LYS A 118 2.38 -16.02 -4.95
CA LYS A 118 2.68 -17.45 -5.00
C LYS A 118 1.52 -18.28 -4.46
N ASP A 119 0.84 -17.77 -3.44
CA ASP A 119 -0.18 -18.52 -2.69
C ASP A 119 -1.61 -17.98 -2.93
N ILE A 120 -1.95 -17.61 -4.17
CA ILE A 120 -3.27 -17.02 -4.51
C ILE A 120 -4.43 -17.86 -4.01
N GLU A 121 -4.37 -19.19 -4.19
CA GLU A 121 -5.42 -20.11 -3.76
C GLU A 121 -5.62 -20.08 -2.24
N PHE A 122 -4.53 -19.94 -1.47
CA PHE A 122 -4.58 -19.83 -0.02
C PHE A 122 -5.25 -18.53 0.42
N TYR A 123 -4.91 -17.39 -0.20
CA TYR A 123 -5.57 -16.11 0.11
C TYR A 123 -7.06 -16.13 -0.23
N GLN A 124 -7.44 -16.74 -1.35
CA GLN A 124 -8.85 -16.91 -1.73
C GLN A 124 -9.59 -17.82 -0.74
N HIS A 125 -8.95 -18.89 -0.28
CA HIS A 125 -9.51 -19.77 0.74
C HIS A 125 -9.74 -19.04 2.07
N ILE A 126 -8.75 -18.27 2.55
CA ILE A 126 -8.88 -17.43 3.75
C ILE A 126 -10.09 -16.49 3.62
N GLU A 127 -10.21 -15.79 2.48
CA GLU A 127 -11.32 -14.85 2.27
C GLU A 127 -12.68 -15.56 2.25
N ALA A 128 -12.78 -16.74 1.62
CA ALA A 128 -14.01 -17.52 1.62
C ALA A 128 -14.43 -17.95 3.05
N GLU A 129 -13.49 -18.38 3.89
CA GLU A 129 -13.77 -18.71 5.29
C GLU A 129 -14.16 -17.47 6.11
N ASN A 130 -13.49 -16.34 5.89
CA ASN A 130 -13.85 -15.08 6.54
C ASN A 130 -15.27 -14.63 6.19
N GLN A 131 -15.67 -14.73 4.92
CA GLN A 131 -17.03 -14.37 4.49
C GLN A 131 -18.09 -15.27 5.15
N LYS A 132 -17.83 -16.58 5.27
CA LYS A 132 -18.72 -17.50 6.00
C LYS A 132 -18.87 -17.10 7.47
N LEU A 133 -17.75 -16.77 8.13
CA LEU A 133 -17.77 -16.32 9.51
C LEU A 133 -18.56 -15.02 9.67
N GLN A 134 -18.36 -14.03 8.78
CA GLN A 134 -19.10 -12.78 8.83
C GLN A 134 -20.61 -12.99 8.61
N ALA A 135 -20.99 -13.85 7.66
CA ALA A 135 -22.39 -14.19 7.42
C ALA A 135 -23.04 -14.87 8.65
N TYR A 136 -22.33 -15.78 9.30
CA TYR A 136 -22.78 -16.42 10.54
C TYR A 136 -22.97 -15.39 11.66
N LEU A 137 -21.97 -14.54 11.91
CA LEU A 137 -22.03 -13.51 12.95
C LEU A 137 -23.15 -12.49 12.71
N ALA A 138 -23.45 -12.16 11.45
CA ALA A 138 -24.54 -11.27 11.10
C ALA A 138 -25.93 -11.91 11.29
N SER A 139 -26.01 -13.23 11.46
CA SER A 139 -27.26 -13.95 11.73
C SER A 139 -27.57 -14.15 13.22
N LEU A 140 -26.61 -13.84 14.11
CA LEU A 140 -26.77 -13.86 15.57
C LEU A 140 -27.48 -12.59 16.06
#